data_AF-A0A5M2Q0F9-F1
#
_entry.id   AF-A0A5M2Q0F9-F1
#
_cell.length_a   1.000
_cell.length_b   1.000
_cell.length_c   1.000
_cell.angle_alpha   90.00
_cell.angle_beta   90.00
_cell.angle_gamma   90.00
#
_symmetry.space_group_name_H-M   'P 1'
#
loop_
_entity.id
_entity.type
_entity.pdbx_description
1 polymer ?
#
loop_
_entity_poly.entity_id
_entity_poly.type
_entity_poly.pdbx_seq_one_letter_code
_entity_poly.pdbx_strand_id
1 'polypeptide(L)'
;MNLQASFEHKPSDFSLRDCVIEKTVKLSEQEFKAFLNHPLRDYDFLAENIDLMRSDGNGAFHCLLVTGEGRSDGVLVEAEGYSYCRYASYVPNISAMNSQVLQELNEKLSEAVEFIIADGTQNTSEGSWVMYFDELEKQTGLKVEFNDIVQNTLADMLSERKEVAECYLNENCFDMAYYLDFCPNCNIQEEESLQQAEPPTEHISKLKDLLHTQWEDIHLVHKDVEINPCTIVELQDDTLTEAGKEAWSDVLNAEVIRVYTGVYGLQMELGNVKSSRLEDFSAMLAGNCSVQDYEKWVMADNESCQTLEM
;
A
#
# COMPACT_ATOMS: atom_id res chain seq x y z
N MET A 1 -12.98 -9.27 -15.52
CA MET A 1 -13.29 -8.16 -16.45
C MET A 1 -13.12 -8.65 -17.88
N ASN A 2 -14.02 -8.29 -18.81
CA ASN A 2 -13.87 -8.55 -20.25
C ASN A 2 -13.86 -7.20 -20.98
N LEU A 3 -12.79 -6.91 -21.73
CA LEU A 3 -12.49 -5.62 -22.33
C LEU A 3 -12.13 -5.80 -23.80
N GLN A 4 -12.68 -4.95 -24.68
CA GLN A 4 -12.22 -4.85 -26.07
C GLN A 4 -11.11 -3.80 -26.16
N ALA A 5 -10.03 -4.10 -26.86
CA ALA A 5 -8.90 -3.21 -27.05
C ALA A 5 -8.26 -3.39 -28.44
N SER A 6 -7.70 -2.31 -28.98
CA SER A 6 -6.87 -2.32 -30.18
C SER A 6 -5.41 -2.53 -29.80
N PHE A 7 -4.70 -3.42 -30.50
CA PHE A 7 -3.29 -3.72 -30.25
C PHE A 7 -2.40 -3.25 -31.39
N GLU A 8 -1.27 -2.64 -31.07
CA GLU A 8 -0.22 -2.27 -32.02
C GLU A 8 0.80 -3.40 -32.16
N HIS A 9 1.27 -3.67 -33.37
CA HIS A 9 2.29 -4.69 -33.61
C HIS A 9 3.70 -4.09 -33.56
N LYS A 10 4.45 -4.43 -32.51
CA LYS A 10 5.83 -3.96 -32.24
C LYS A 10 5.95 -2.42 -32.19
N PRO A 11 5.16 -1.73 -31.35
CA PRO A 11 5.36 -0.30 -31.14
C PRO A 11 6.73 -0.05 -30.50
N SER A 12 7.46 0.96 -30.98
CA SER A 12 8.64 1.51 -30.29
C SER A 12 8.24 2.23 -29.00
N ASP A 13 7.05 2.82 -29.01
CA ASP A 13 6.43 3.62 -27.97
C ASP A 13 4.92 3.72 -28.27
N PHE A 14 4.12 3.96 -27.23
CA PHE A 14 2.71 4.30 -27.40
C PHE A 14 2.61 5.82 -27.51
N SER A 15 2.39 6.32 -28.72
CA SER A 15 2.33 7.77 -29.02
C SER A 15 1.01 8.39 -28.52
N LEU A 16 0.82 8.43 -27.19
CA LEU A 16 -0.33 9.02 -26.53
C LEU A 16 -0.43 10.52 -26.84
N ARG A 17 -1.66 11.03 -26.96
CA ARG A 17 -1.95 12.43 -27.20
C ARG A 17 -3.00 12.94 -26.25
N ASP A 18 -2.85 14.18 -25.81
CA ASP A 18 -3.91 14.91 -25.14
C ASP A 18 -5.08 15.09 -26.10
N CYS A 19 -6.29 14.80 -25.63
CA CYS A 19 -7.50 14.88 -26.42
C CYS A 19 -8.56 15.71 -25.71
N VAL A 20 -9.18 16.65 -26.43
CA VAL A 20 -10.30 17.47 -25.97
C VAL A 20 -11.54 17.02 -26.73
N ILE A 21 -12.59 16.62 -26.01
CA ILE A 21 -13.87 16.25 -26.63
C ILE A 21 -14.68 17.52 -26.87
N GLU A 22 -14.77 17.97 -28.12
CA GLU A 22 -15.54 19.17 -28.48
C GLU A 22 -17.04 18.88 -28.57
N LYS A 23 -17.40 17.66 -29.01
CA LYS A 23 -18.80 17.24 -29.16
C LYS A 23 -18.93 15.72 -29.19
N THR A 24 -20.03 15.22 -28.65
CA THR A 24 -20.42 13.81 -28.73
C THR A 24 -21.50 13.61 -29.78
N VAL A 25 -21.27 12.68 -30.71
CA VAL A 25 -22.24 12.22 -31.70
C VAL A 25 -22.70 10.82 -31.32
N LYS A 26 -24.01 10.61 -31.21
CA LYS A 26 -24.61 9.32 -30.89
C LYS A 26 -25.25 8.73 -32.14
N LEU A 27 -24.76 7.57 -32.56
CA LEU A 27 -25.27 6.80 -33.68
C LEU A 27 -26.18 5.67 -33.19
N SER A 28 -27.03 5.14 -34.08
CA SER A 28 -27.71 3.87 -33.79
C SER A 28 -26.70 2.72 -33.66
N GLU A 29 -27.09 1.62 -33.03
CA GLU A 29 -26.22 0.44 -32.88
C GLU A 29 -25.69 -0.07 -34.23
N GLN A 30 -26.55 -0.10 -35.27
CA GLN A 30 -26.19 -0.58 -36.59
C GLN A 30 -25.20 0.35 -37.30
N GLU A 31 -25.43 1.66 -37.23
CA GLU A 31 -24.54 2.67 -37.80
C GLU A 31 -23.18 2.66 -37.10
N PHE A 32 -23.17 2.59 -35.77
CA PHE A 32 -21.92 2.53 -35.00
C PHE A 32 -21.12 1.26 -35.32
N LYS A 33 -21.77 0.11 -35.45
CA LYS A 33 -21.12 -1.13 -35.89
C LYS A 33 -20.55 -1.02 -37.30
N ALA A 34 -21.29 -0.40 -38.23
CA ALA A 34 -20.80 -0.16 -39.58
C ALA A 34 -19.60 0.80 -39.59
N PHE A 35 -19.65 1.82 -38.74
CA PHE A 35 -18.57 2.78 -38.51
C PHE A 35 -17.29 2.12 -38.00
N LEU A 36 -17.37 1.27 -36.98
CA LEU A 36 -16.22 0.52 -36.46
C LEU A 36 -15.58 -0.40 -37.52
N ASN A 37 -16.39 -1.01 -38.39
CA ASN A 37 -15.88 -1.92 -39.43
C ASN A 37 -15.31 -1.19 -40.65
N HIS A 38 -15.68 0.07 -40.87
CA HIS A 38 -15.35 0.83 -42.08
C HIS A 38 -14.94 2.28 -41.81
N PRO A 39 -13.96 2.55 -40.92
CA PRO A 39 -13.63 3.91 -40.47
C PRO A 39 -13.10 4.86 -41.58
N LEU A 40 -12.66 4.31 -42.72
CA LEU A 40 -12.17 5.08 -43.88
C LEU A 40 -13.28 5.50 -44.85
N ARG A 41 -14.53 5.14 -44.60
CA ARG A 41 -15.67 5.63 -45.40
C ARG A 41 -15.94 7.09 -45.05
N ASP A 42 -16.47 7.85 -46.01
CA ASP A 42 -17.00 9.19 -45.75
C ASP A 42 -18.33 9.11 -44.97
N TYR A 43 -18.41 9.92 -43.91
CA TYR A 43 -19.56 10.04 -43.03
C TYR A 43 -20.04 11.50 -42.95
N ASP A 44 -21.33 11.71 -43.19
CA ASP A 44 -21.94 13.04 -43.18
C ASP A 44 -21.77 13.74 -41.82
N PHE A 45 -21.90 13.00 -40.71
CA PHE A 45 -21.73 13.56 -39.37
C PHE A 45 -20.28 14.02 -39.09
N LEU A 46 -19.27 13.48 -39.78
CA LEU A 46 -17.91 14.00 -39.68
C LEU A 46 -17.79 15.29 -40.50
N ALA A 47 -18.31 15.28 -41.74
CA ALA A 47 -18.30 16.45 -42.62
C ALA A 47 -19.00 17.67 -42.00
N GLU A 48 -20.14 17.46 -41.33
CA GLU A 48 -20.91 18.49 -40.65
C GLU A 48 -20.19 19.12 -39.44
N ASN A 49 -19.16 18.45 -38.91
CA ASN A 49 -18.47 18.85 -37.69
C ASN A 49 -16.95 19.01 -37.89
N ILE A 50 -16.48 19.19 -39.13
CA ILE A 50 -15.06 19.37 -39.47
C ILE A 50 -14.40 20.47 -38.66
N ASP A 51 -15.07 21.62 -38.46
CA ASP A 51 -14.49 22.78 -37.77
C ASP A 51 -14.18 22.53 -36.28
N LEU A 52 -14.76 21.47 -35.70
CA LEU A 52 -14.52 21.05 -34.32
C LEU A 52 -13.31 20.10 -34.21
N MET A 53 -12.86 19.50 -35.30
CA MET A 53 -11.73 18.58 -35.31
C MET A 53 -10.47 19.28 -35.79
N ARG A 54 -9.46 19.36 -34.92
CA ARG A 54 -8.18 20.03 -35.23
C ARG A 54 -7.09 19.63 -34.23
N SER A 55 -5.83 19.82 -34.62
CA SER A 55 -4.73 19.90 -33.65
C SER A 55 -4.54 21.35 -33.21
N ASP A 56 -4.40 21.58 -31.91
CA ASP A 56 -4.04 22.91 -31.39
C ASP A 56 -2.52 23.17 -31.44
N GLY A 57 -2.11 24.37 -31.02
CA GLY A 57 -0.70 24.79 -30.99
C GLY A 57 0.17 24.05 -29.98
N ASN A 58 -0.43 23.33 -29.02
CA ASN A 58 0.27 22.50 -28.04
C ASN A 58 0.34 21.03 -28.47
N GLY A 59 -0.27 20.68 -29.60
CA GLY A 59 -0.31 19.31 -30.13
C GLY A 59 -1.46 18.47 -29.58
N ALA A 60 -2.40 19.05 -28.83
CA ALA A 60 -3.60 18.38 -28.36
C ALA A 60 -4.62 18.25 -29.50
N PHE A 61 -5.27 17.09 -29.57
CA PHE A 61 -6.29 16.82 -30.57
C PHE A 61 -7.66 17.24 -30.02
N HIS A 62 -8.29 18.18 -30.70
CA HIS A 62 -9.71 18.46 -30.55
C HIS A 62 -10.48 17.43 -31.38
N CYS A 63 -11.27 16.61 -30.71
CA CYS A 63 -11.88 15.41 -31.26
C CYS A 63 -13.40 15.48 -31.19
N LEU A 64 -14.06 14.77 -32.11
CA LEU A 64 -15.41 14.29 -31.91
C LEU A 64 -15.38 12.95 -31.18
N LEU A 65 -16.26 12.79 -30.20
CA LEU A 65 -16.53 11.48 -29.62
C LEU A 65 -17.74 10.85 -30.31
N VAL A 66 -17.54 9.73 -31.00
CA VAL A 66 -18.62 8.96 -31.63
C VAL A 66 -18.99 7.80 -30.71
N THR A 67 -20.28 7.66 -30.42
CA THR A 67 -20.84 6.60 -29.56
C THR A 67 -21.98 5.87 -30.25
N GLY A 68 -22.28 4.64 -29.82
CA GLY A 68 -23.41 3.86 -30.31
C GLY A 68 -24.51 3.70 -29.25
N GLU A 69 -25.77 3.65 -29.68
CA GLU A 69 -26.87 3.24 -28.81
C GLU A 69 -26.64 1.84 -28.22
N GLY A 70 -26.90 1.70 -26.91
CA GLY A 70 -26.73 0.43 -26.19
C GLY A 70 -25.27 0.01 -25.94
N ARG A 71 -24.30 0.86 -26.31
CA ARG A 71 -22.87 0.58 -26.18
C ARG A 71 -22.22 1.48 -25.12
N SER A 72 -21.22 0.93 -24.43
CA SER A 72 -20.45 1.64 -23.42
C SER A 72 -19.12 2.18 -23.94
N ASP A 73 -18.67 1.72 -25.11
CA ASP A 73 -17.48 2.16 -25.83
C ASP A 73 -17.76 3.31 -26.80
N GLY A 74 -16.69 3.95 -27.25
CA GLY A 74 -16.74 5.01 -28.24
C GLY A 74 -15.45 5.11 -29.04
N VAL A 75 -15.42 6.04 -29.98
CA VAL A 75 -14.25 6.35 -30.80
C VAL A 75 -14.01 7.85 -30.79
N LEU A 76 -12.80 8.26 -30.42
CA LEU A 76 -12.34 9.63 -30.64
C LEU A 76 -11.91 9.77 -32.09
N VAL A 77 -12.36 10.83 -32.76
CA VAL A 77 -12.04 11.10 -34.17
C VAL A 77 -11.47 12.51 -34.30
N GLU A 78 -10.31 12.60 -34.95
CA GLU A 78 -9.77 13.83 -35.52
C GLU A 78 -9.62 13.58 -37.02
N ALA A 79 -10.30 14.37 -37.84
CA ALA A 79 -10.41 14.11 -39.27
C ALA A 79 -9.48 14.97 -40.14
N GLU A 80 -8.79 15.96 -39.58
CA GLU A 80 -7.85 16.86 -40.27
C GLU A 80 -8.46 17.52 -41.53
N GLY A 81 -9.74 17.89 -41.46
CA GLY A 81 -10.50 18.46 -42.59
C GLY A 81 -11.14 17.46 -43.55
N TYR A 82 -11.05 16.15 -43.28
CA TYR A 82 -11.69 15.11 -44.08
C TYR A 82 -13.05 14.68 -43.49
N SER A 83 -13.81 13.90 -44.26
CA SER A 83 -15.09 13.29 -43.89
C SER A 83 -14.98 11.85 -43.41
N TYR A 84 -13.77 11.35 -43.17
CA TYR A 84 -13.50 10.00 -42.65
C TYR A 84 -12.55 10.07 -41.44
N CYS A 85 -12.39 8.96 -40.72
CA CYS A 85 -11.50 8.89 -39.55
C CYS A 85 -10.03 8.90 -39.97
N ARG A 86 -9.43 10.09 -40.13
CA ARG A 86 -8.01 10.21 -40.44
C ARG A 86 -7.13 9.80 -39.25
N TYR A 87 -7.51 10.26 -38.06
CA TYR A 87 -7.03 9.76 -36.79
C TYR A 87 -8.22 9.26 -35.99
N ALA A 88 -8.10 8.07 -35.42
CA ALA A 88 -9.10 7.51 -34.53
C ALA A 88 -8.47 6.71 -33.39
N SER A 89 -9.07 6.80 -32.22
CA SER A 89 -8.73 5.99 -31.06
C SER A 89 -9.99 5.33 -30.51
N TYR A 90 -9.96 4.01 -30.38
CA TYR A 90 -11.03 3.25 -29.74
C TYR A 90 -10.92 3.41 -28.22
N VAL A 91 -11.97 3.93 -27.59
CA VAL A 91 -12.02 4.15 -26.15
C VAL A 91 -13.02 3.19 -25.52
N PRO A 92 -12.56 2.18 -24.76
CA PRO A 92 -13.47 1.33 -24.04
C PRO A 92 -14.12 2.08 -22.87
N ASN A 93 -15.39 1.77 -22.60
CA ASN A 93 -16.14 2.26 -21.43
C ASN A 93 -16.23 3.79 -21.29
N ILE A 94 -16.31 4.53 -22.41
CA ILE A 94 -16.50 5.99 -22.42
C ILE A 94 -17.80 6.43 -21.73
N SER A 95 -18.83 5.58 -21.68
CA SER A 95 -20.08 5.90 -20.99
C SER A 95 -19.87 6.15 -19.50
N ALA A 96 -18.92 5.46 -18.87
CA ALA A 96 -18.57 5.70 -17.47
C ALA A 96 -17.91 7.08 -17.30
N MET A 97 -17.00 7.45 -18.21
CA MET A 97 -16.26 8.72 -18.17
C MET A 97 -17.16 9.94 -18.39
N ASN A 98 -18.19 9.85 -19.23
CA ASN A 98 -19.08 10.98 -19.55
C ASN A 98 -20.33 11.06 -18.69
N SER A 99 -20.55 10.11 -17.78
CA SER A 99 -21.71 10.14 -16.90
C SER A 99 -21.47 11.13 -15.77
N GLN A 100 -22.12 12.28 -15.85
CA GLN A 100 -22.09 13.30 -14.79
C GLN A 100 -22.41 12.69 -13.42
N VAL A 101 -23.40 11.79 -13.36
CA VAL A 101 -23.79 11.12 -12.10
C VAL A 101 -22.68 10.22 -11.56
N LEU A 102 -21.90 9.56 -12.43
CA LEU A 102 -20.77 8.74 -11.99
C LEU A 102 -19.57 9.61 -11.58
N GLN A 103 -19.37 10.75 -12.23
CA GLN A 103 -18.37 11.74 -11.80
C GLN A 103 -18.72 12.29 -10.42
N GLU A 104 -19.97 12.73 -10.21
CA GLU A 104 -20.47 13.21 -8.91
C GLU A 104 -20.38 12.12 -7.83
N LEU A 105 -20.66 10.86 -8.18
CA LEU A 105 -20.49 9.74 -7.25
C LEU A 105 -19.01 9.53 -6.92
N ASN A 106 -18.12 9.55 -7.91
CA ASN A 106 -16.68 9.40 -7.69
C ASN A 106 -16.13 10.52 -6.80
N GLU A 107 -16.52 11.77 -7.06
CA GLU A 107 -16.19 12.92 -6.21
C GLU A 107 -16.64 12.69 -4.77
N LYS A 108 -17.90 12.27 -4.56
CA LYS A 108 -18.41 11.96 -3.21
C LYS A 108 -17.65 10.82 -2.52
N LEU A 109 -17.28 9.77 -3.26
CA LEU A 109 -16.48 8.67 -2.71
C LEU A 109 -15.09 9.16 -2.31
N SER A 110 -14.45 9.98 -3.16
CA SER A 110 -13.16 10.59 -2.84
C SER A 110 -13.24 11.52 -1.63
N GLU A 111 -14.26 12.38 -1.55
CA GLU A 111 -14.48 13.25 -0.39
C GLU A 111 -14.71 12.44 0.90
N ALA A 112 -15.46 11.34 0.82
CA ALA A 112 -15.65 10.43 1.94
C ALA A 112 -14.33 9.81 2.39
N VAL A 113 -13.50 9.32 1.47
CA VAL A 113 -12.17 8.78 1.80
C VAL A 113 -11.29 9.83 2.46
N GLU A 114 -11.20 11.04 1.90
CA GLU A 114 -10.42 12.13 2.50
C GLU A 114 -10.92 12.49 3.90
N PHE A 115 -12.25 12.51 4.10
CA PHE A 115 -12.84 12.70 5.43
C PHE A 115 -12.43 11.58 6.40
N ILE A 116 -12.57 10.32 6.00
CA ILE A 116 -12.23 9.16 6.85
C ILE A 116 -10.76 9.19 7.28
N ILE A 117 -9.86 9.45 6.32
CA ILE A 117 -8.41 9.56 6.60
C ILE A 117 -8.14 10.73 7.54
N ALA A 118 -8.69 11.90 7.24
CA ALA A 118 -8.48 13.10 8.06
C ALA A 118 -9.01 12.90 9.48
N ASP A 119 -10.22 12.37 9.63
CA ASP A 119 -10.85 12.10 10.91
C ASP A 119 -10.06 11.05 11.71
N GLY A 120 -9.70 9.93 11.07
CA GLY A 120 -8.98 8.86 11.76
C GLY A 120 -7.57 9.23 12.17
N THR A 121 -6.76 9.74 11.25
CA THR A 121 -5.37 10.12 11.55
C THR A 121 -5.27 11.24 12.57
N GLN A 122 -6.19 12.22 12.54
CA GLN A 122 -6.19 13.32 13.49
C GLN A 122 -6.72 12.95 14.85
N ASN A 123 -7.59 11.94 14.99
CA ASN A 123 -8.24 11.66 16.28
C ASN A 123 -7.77 10.37 16.94
N THR A 124 -7.09 9.48 16.22
CA THR A 124 -6.51 8.28 16.83
C THR A 124 -5.34 8.61 17.75
N SER A 125 -5.24 7.86 18.86
CA SER A 125 -4.14 7.94 19.83
C SER A 125 -3.20 6.74 19.79
N GLU A 126 -3.58 5.67 19.09
CA GLU A 126 -2.83 4.40 19.01
C GLU A 126 -2.67 3.88 17.58
N GLY A 127 -3.16 4.61 16.57
CA GLY A 127 -3.10 4.23 15.16
C GLY A 127 -4.28 3.38 14.71
N SER A 128 -5.17 2.94 15.61
CA SER A 128 -6.43 2.28 15.25
C SER A 128 -7.58 3.28 15.20
N TRP A 129 -8.50 3.10 14.25
CA TRP A 129 -9.72 3.92 14.13
C TRP A 129 -10.88 3.14 13.54
N VAL A 130 -12.06 3.32 14.11
CA VAL A 130 -13.31 2.73 13.62
C VAL A 130 -14.23 3.82 13.10
N MET A 131 -14.55 3.76 11.81
CA MET A 131 -15.53 4.64 11.18
C MET A 131 -16.85 3.88 10.96
N TYR A 132 -17.87 4.23 11.75
CA TYR A 132 -19.21 3.67 11.58
C TYR A 132 -19.96 4.33 10.40
N PHE A 133 -20.77 3.53 9.70
CA PHE A 133 -21.49 4.00 8.50
C PHE A 133 -22.49 5.13 8.80
N ASP A 134 -23.11 5.12 9.98
CA ASP A 134 -24.06 6.16 10.40
C ASP A 134 -23.38 7.52 10.64
N GLU A 135 -22.21 7.52 11.28
CA GLU A 135 -21.41 8.72 11.47
C GLU A 135 -20.87 9.22 10.12
N LEU A 136 -20.40 8.32 9.24
CA LEU A 136 -19.97 8.70 7.89
C LEU A 136 -21.12 9.32 7.08
N GLU A 137 -22.32 8.74 7.10
CA GLU A 137 -23.50 9.30 6.42
C GLU A 137 -23.86 10.67 6.97
N LYS A 138 -23.79 10.86 8.29
CA LYS A 138 -24.10 12.15 8.92
C LYS A 138 -23.13 13.25 8.51
N GLN A 139 -21.87 12.93 8.31
CA GLN A 139 -20.82 13.91 7.97
C GLN A 139 -20.75 14.19 6.46
N THR A 140 -20.96 13.18 5.62
CA THR A 140 -20.77 13.27 4.17
C THR A 140 -22.08 13.27 3.36
N GLY A 141 -23.19 12.83 3.97
CA GLY A 141 -24.45 12.56 3.29
C GLY A 141 -24.45 11.28 2.44
N LEU A 142 -23.36 10.49 2.46
CA LEU A 142 -23.23 9.27 1.68
C LEU A 142 -23.85 8.08 2.42
N LYS A 143 -24.86 7.46 1.80
CA LYS A 143 -25.54 6.27 2.34
C LYS A 143 -24.76 5.00 2.04
N VAL A 144 -24.03 4.50 3.04
CA VAL A 144 -23.14 3.34 2.90
C VAL A 144 -23.81 2.04 3.35
N GLU A 145 -24.66 2.06 4.37
CA GLU A 145 -25.19 0.86 5.06
C GLU A 145 -25.85 -0.19 4.14
N PHE A 146 -26.52 0.23 3.06
CA PHE A 146 -27.29 -0.65 2.18
C PHE A 146 -26.71 -0.78 0.77
N ASN A 147 -25.42 -0.53 0.60
CA ASN A 147 -24.80 -0.54 -0.72
C ASN A 147 -23.41 -1.20 -0.69
N ASP A 148 -23.39 -2.52 -0.87
CA ASP A 148 -22.17 -3.32 -0.93
C ASP A 148 -21.17 -2.79 -1.96
N ILE A 149 -21.63 -2.25 -3.11
CA ILE A 149 -20.72 -1.70 -4.12
C ILE A 149 -20.00 -0.49 -3.55
N VAL A 150 -20.72 0.43 -2.89
CA VAL A 150 -20.11 1.62 -2.27
C VAL A 150 -19.19 1.21 -1.12
N GLN A 151 -19.61 0.26 -0.28
CA GLN A 151 -18.79 -0.25 0.83
C GLN A 151 -17.46 -0.82 0.34
N ASN A 152 -17.51 -1.76 -0.60
CA ASN A 152 -16.30 -2.39 -1.15
C ASN A 152 -15.44 -1.36 -1.90
N THR A 153 -16.05 -0.45 -2.66
CA THR A 153 -15.30 0.61 -3.36
C THR A 153 -14.56 1.52 -2.39
N LEU A 154 -15.20 1.94 -1.29
CA LEU A 154 -14.55 2.74 -0.25
C LEU A 154 -13.43 1.96 0.44
N ALA A 155 -13.65 0.68 0.77
CA ALA A 155 -12.61 -0.16 1.38
C ALA A 155 -11.39 -0.33 0.47
N ASP A 156 -11.59 -0.56 -0.83
CA ASP A 156 -10.51 -0.63 -1.83
C ASP A 156 -9.76 0.71 -1.88
N MET A 157 -10.48 1.83 -2.01
CA MET A 157 -9.89 3.17 -2.05
C MET A 157 -9.12 3.52 -0.78
N LEU A 158 -9.61 3.11 0.40
CA LEU A 158 -8.94 3.30 1.69
C LEU A 158 -7.67 2.45 1.79
N SER A 159 -7.73 1.19 1.34
CA SER A 159 -6.59 0.27 1.39
C SER A 159 -5.44 0.69 0.47
N GLU A 160 -5.72 1.49 -0.57
CA GLU A 160 -4.71 2.06 -1.46
C GLU A 160 -4.05 3.34 -0.90
N ARG A 161 -4.54 3.87 0.23
CA ARG A 161 -3.99 5.09 0.85
C ARG A 161 -2.66 4.78 1.53
N LYS A 162 -1.68 5.65 1.30
CA LYS A 162 -0.36 5.56 1.96
C LYS A 162 -0.45 5.69 3.48
N GLU A 163 -1.50 6.32 4.00
CA GLU A 163 -1.75 6.50 5.43
C GLU A 163 -2.23 5.20 6.10
N VAL A 164 -2.87 4.31 5.35
CA VAL A 164 -3.56 3.12 5.85
C VAL A 164 -2.64 1.91 5.72
N ALA A 165 -2.40 1.23 6.84
CA ALA A 165 -1.69 -0.05 6.87
C ALA A 165 -2.66 -1.21 6.58
N GLU A 166 -3.84 -1.20 7.22
CA GLU A 166 -4.88 -2.21 7.05
C GLU A 166 -6.28 -1.58 7.12
N CYS A 167 -7.22 -2.09 6.34
CA CYS A 167 -8.62 -1.70 6.38
C CYS A 167 -9.52 -2.94 6.30
N TYR A 168 -10.36 -3.13 7.32
CA TYR A 168 -11.33 -4.22 7.41
C TYR A 168 -12.75 -3.68 7.28
N LEU A 169 -13.51 -4.23 6.33
CA LEU A 169 -14.94 -3.97 6.19
C LEU A 169 -15.73 -4.92 7.10
N ASN A 170 -16.43 -4.36 8.09
CA ASN A 170 -17.33 -5.09 8.99
C ASN A 170 -18.80 -4.80 8.65
N GLU A 171 -19.74 -5.39 9.41
CA GLU A 171 -21.19 -5.26 9.15
C GLU A 171 -21.70 -3.82 9.09
N ASN A 172 -21.11 -2.91 9.88
CA ASN A 172 -21.57 -1.52 9.98
C ASN A 172 -20.45 -0.46 10.08
N CYS A 173 -19.19 -0.86 9.83
CA CYS A 173 -18.06 0.05 9.95
C CYS A 173 -16.87 -0.35 9.08
N PHE A 174 -15.98 0.63 8.87
CA PHE A 174 -14.60 0.43 8.46
C PHE A 174 -13.72 0.43 9.72
N ASP A 175 -12.95 -0.63 9.93
CA ASP A 175 -11.95 -0.73 10.99
C ASP A 175 -10.56 -0.58 10.35
N MET A 176 -9.83 0.45 10.74
CA MET A 176 -8.60 0.86 10.08
C MET A 176 -7.43 0.88 11.06
N ALA A 177 -6.28 0.44 10.56
CA ALA A 177 -4.99 0.68 11.17
C ALA A 177 -4.18 1.64 10.28
N TYR A 178 -3.66 2.70 10.87
CA TYR A 178 -2.84 3.71 10.21
C TYR A 178 -1.36 3.52 10.52
N TYR A 179 -0.51 3.92 9.57
CA TYR A 179 0.90 4.13 9.87
C TYR A 179 1.05 5.35 10.79
N LEU A 180 1.75 5.18 11.91
CA LEU A 180 1.84 6.19 12.97
C LEU A 180 2.48 7.51 12.51
N ASP A 181 3.35 7.48 11.51
CA ASP A 181 3.95 8.68 10.90
C ASP A 181 2.92 9.67 10.34
N PHE A 182 1.69 9.22 10.08
CA PHE A 182 0.58 10.06 9.62
C PHE A 182 -0.37 10.48 10.74
N CYS A 183 -0.17 10.03 11.98
CA CYS A 183 -1.08 10.25 13.11
C CYS A 183 -0.48 11.22 14.14
N PRO A 184 -0.73 12.54 14.05
CA PRO A 184 -0.11 13.53 14.94
C PRO A 184 -0.46 13.37 16.43
N ASN A 185 -1.60 12.76 16.75
CA ASN A 185 -2.03 12.53 18.13
C ASN A 185 -1.53 11.20 18.70
N CYS A 186 -1.02 10.31 17.86
CA CYS A 186 -0.24 9.16 18.27
C CYS A 186 1.17 9.65 18.55
N ASN A 187 1.38 10.27 19.71
CA ASN A 187 2.69 10.74 20.11
C ASN A 187 3.76 9.64 19.90
N ILE A 188 4.55 9.81 18.83
CA ILE A 188 5.98 9.55 18.89
C ILE A 188 6.47 10.42 20.03
N GLN A 189 6.90 9.81 21.13
CA GLN A 189 7.56 10.51 22.23
C GLN A 189 8.90 11.08 21.76
N GLU A 190 8.94 12.09 20.88
CA GLU A 190 10.18 12.77 20.52
C GLU A 190 10.12 14.31 20.42
N GLU A 191 8.95 14.99 20.34
CA GLU A 191 8.97 16.42 19.96
C GLU A 191 8.52 17.49 20.98
N GLU A 192 8.03 17.15 22.19
CA GLU A 192 7.60 18.19 23.18
C GLU A 192 8.55 18.45 24.37
N SER A 193 9.85 18.19 24.26
CA SER A 193 10.83 18.60 25.30
C SER A 193 12.07 19.35 24.81
N LEU A 194 12.12 19.79 23.56
CA LEU A 194 13.31 20.40 22.96
C LEU A 194 13.46 21.92 23.14
N GLN A 195 12.67 22.58 23.98
CA GLN A 195 12.91 24.00 24.28
C GLN A 195 12.82 24.27 25.78
N GLN A 196 14.01 24.34 26.40
CA GLN A 196 14.32 24.85 27.74
C GLN A 196 14.31 23.83 28.89
N ALA A 197 15.23 22.87 28.87
CA ALA A 197 15.98 22.44 30.06
C ALA A 197 17.25 21.68 29.62
N GLU A 198 18.32 21.78 30.40
CA GLU A 198 19.60 21.08 30.22
C GLU A 198 19.44 19.55 30.01
N PRO A 199 20.36 18.88 29.30
CA PRO A 199 20.12 17.54 28.74
C PRO A 199 19.88 16.48 29.82
N PRO A 200 18.77 15.72 29.77
CA PRO A 200 18.63 14.51 30.56
C PRO A 200 19.21 13.33 29.75
N THR A 201 20.10 12.58 30.40
CA THR A 201 20.68 11.33 29.94
C THR A 201 19.63 10.33 29.44
N GLU A 202 19.71 9.96 28.16
CA GLU A 202 19.00 8.83 27.55
C GLU A 202 19.27 7.55 28.36
N HIS A 203 18.23 6.90 28.86
CA HIS A 203 18.37 5.53 29.36
C HIS A 203 18.39 4.59 28.17
N ILE A 204 19.58 4.39 27.60
CA ILE A 204 19.85 3.35 26.60
C ILE A 204 19.73 1.99 27.29
N SER A 205 18.65 1.25 27.02
CA SER A 205 18.46 -0.12 27.49
C SER A 205 19.38 -1.07 26.71
N LYS A 206 20.11 -1.93 27.41
CA LYS A 206 20.94 -2.96 26.78
C LYS A 206 20.16 -4.25 26.59
N LEU A 207 20.57 -5.09 25.64
CA LEU A 207 19.93 -6.39 25.40
C LEU A 207 19.75 -7.21 26.69
N LYS A 208 20.81 -7.29 27.51
CA LYS A 208 20.78 -8.01 28.79
C LYS A 208 19.72 -7.51 29.77
N ASP A 209 19.38 -6.22 29.71
CA ASP A 209 18.41 -5.61 30.63
C ASP A 209 16.97 -6.03 30.25
N LEU A 210 16.77 -6.51 29.02
CA LEU A 210 15.49 -7.05 28.52
C LEU A 210 15.38 -8.56 28.66
N LEU A 211 16.43 -9.27 29.09
CA LEU A 211 16.39 -10.73 29.25
C LEU A 211 15.60 -11.18 30.49
N HIS A 212 15.10 -10.25 31.30
CA HIS A 212 14.17 -10.56 32.38
C HIS A 212 12.77 -10.95 31.87
N THR A 213 12.48 -10.73 30.59
CA THR A 213 11.28 -11.23 29.92
C THR A 213 11.62 -12.41 29.03
N GLN A 214 10.68 -13.34 28.87
CA GLN A 214 10.81 -14.47 27.95
C GLN A 214 10.56 -13.99 26.51
N TRP A 215 11.53 -14.18 25.63
CA TRP A 215 11.41 -13.88 24.21
C TRP A 215 11.40 -15.19 23.42
N GLU A 216 10.33 -15.40 22.65
CA GLU A 216 10.16 -16.60 21.81
C GLU A 216 10.16 -16.20 20.33
N ASP A 217 10.72 -17.07 19.47
CA ASP A 217 10.79 -16.91 18.01
C ASP A 217 11.30 -15.52 17.56
N ILE A 218 12.33 -15.01 18.25
CA ILE A 218 12.86 -13.66 18.05
C ILE A 218 14.03 -13.65 17.07
N HIS A 219 14.15 -12.56 16.31
CA HIS A 219 15.26 -12.28 15.40
C HIS A 219 16.00 -11.03 15.83
N LEU A 220 17.31 -11.13 16.02
CA LEU A 220 18.14 -9.96 16.33
C LEU A 220 18.70 -9.37 15.03
N VAL A 221 18.42 -8.10 14.78
CA VAL A 221 18.81 -7.40 13.55
C VAL A 221 19.73 -6.22 13.85
N HIS A 222 20.68 -5.95 12.95
CA HIS A 222 21.62 -4.84 13.11
C HIS A 222 21.07 -3.56 12.48
N LYS A 223 21.22 -2.42 13.16
CA LYS A 223 20.64 -1.14 12.73
C LYS A 223 21.05 -0.65 11.34
N ASP A 224 22.32 -0.82 10.99
CA ASP A 224 22.90 -0.27 9.74
C ASP A 224 23.09 -1.31 8.63
N VAL A 225 22.82 -2.60 8.89
CA VAL A 225 23.20 -3.69 7.98
C VAL A 225 22.04 -4.65 7.84
N GLU A 226 21.58 -4.84 6.60
CA GLU A 226 20.63 -5.89 6.26
C GLU A 226 21.32 -7.26 6.41
N ILE A 227 20.93 -7.96 7.46
CA ILE A 227 21.37 -9.32 7.79
C ILE A 227 20.17 -10.24 7.57
N ASN A 228 20.40 -11.50 7.19
CA ASN A 228 19.37 -12.54 7.25
C ASN A 228 19.49 -13.28 8.60
N PRO A 229 18.77 -12.87 9.65
CA PRO A 229 18.96 -13.38 11.00
C PRO A 229 18.50 -14.85 11.12
N CYS A 230 19.15 -15.61 11.99
CA CYS A 230 18.61 -16.89 12.46
C CYS A 230 17.51 -16.64 13.50
N THR A 231 16.46 -17.46 13.47
CA THR A 231 15.43 -17.46 14.51
C THR A 231 16.01 -18.02 15.81
N ILE A 232 15.88 -17.26 16.89
CA ILE A 232 16.20 -17.70 18.24
C ILE A 232 14.89 -18.18 18.86
N VAL A 233 14.81 -19.48 19.16
CA VAL A 233 13.59 -20.11 19.69
C VAL A 233 13.21 -19.53 21.04
N GLU A 234 14.19 -19.36 21.93
CA GLU A 234 13.99 -18.79 23.25
C GLU A 234 15.22 -17.97 23.69
N LEU A 235 14.98 -16.80 24.27
CA LEU A 235 16.02 -15.93 24.80
C LEU A 235 15.55 -15.23 26.08
N GLN A 236 16.21 -15.53 27.19
CA GLN A 236 15.95 -14.96 28.52
C GLN A 236 17.22 -15.06 29.40
N ASP A 237 17.16 -14.60 30.65
CA ASP A 237 18.33 -14.43 31.53
C ASP A 237 19.04 -15.76 31.87
N ASP A 238 18.34 -16.89 31.83
CA ASP A 238 18.91 -18.22 32.09
C ASP A 238 19.26 -19.02 30.82
N THR A 239 19.10 -18.44 29.62
CA THR A 239 19.47 -19.12 28.36
C THR A 239 20.98 -19.37 28.26
N LEU A 240 21.81 -18.47 28.81
CA LEU A 240 23.27 -18.55 28.71
C LEU A 240 23.93 -18.95 30.03
N THR A 241 24.98 -19.77 29.94
CA THR A 241 25.89 -20.02 31.07
C THR A 241 26.67 -18.74 31.42
N GLU A 242 27.31 -18.69 32.58
CA GLU A 242 28.22 -17.58 32.94
C GLU A 242 29.35 -17.39 31.91
N ALA A 243 29.88 -18.49 31.36
CA ALA A 243 30.88 -18.44 30.30
C ALA A 243 30.31 -17.91 28.98
N GLY A 244 29.03 -18.19 28.69
CA GLY A 244 28.30 -17.60 27.57
C GLY A 244 28.08 -16.09 27.76
N LYS A 245 27.64 -15.67 28.95
CA LYS A 245 27.45 -14.26 29.30
C LYS A 245 28.74 -13.44 29.16
N GLU A 246 29.88 -14.02 29.53
CA GLU A 246 31.19 -13.38 29.33
C GLU A 246 31.57 -13.32 27.85
N ALA A 247 31.46 -14.44 27.13
CA ALA A 247 31.86 -14.57 25.73
C ALA A 247 31.04 -13.69 24.76
N TRP A 248 29.78 -13.44 25.09
CA TRP A 248 28.83 -12.66 24.29
C TRP A 248 28.49 -11.32 24.94
N SER A 249 29.33 -10.86 25.87
CA SER A 249 29.11 -9.61 26.60
C SER A 249 28.99 -8.40 25.69
N ASP A 250 29.64 -8.38 24.53
CA ASP A 250 29.49 -7.33 23.52
C ASP A 250 28.09 -7.30 22.89
N VAL A 251 27.50 -8.47 22.61
CA VAL A 251 26.12 -8.59 22.09
C VAL A 251 25.10 -8.30 23.21
N LEU A 252 25.32 -8.82 24.42
CA LEU A 252 24.46 -8.59 25.58
C LEU A 252 24.47 -7.12 26.05
N ASN A 253 25.55 -6.37 25.80
CA ASN A 253 25.61 -4.94 26.06
C ASN A 253 25.24 -4.09 24.83
N ALA A 254 24.78 -4.70 23.74
CA ALA A 254 24.28 -3.98 22.58
C ALA A 254 23.09 -3.09 22.99
N GLU A 255 23.00 -1.94 22.34
CA GLU A 255 21.93 -0.97 22.54
C GLU A 255 20.67 -1.48 21.84
N VAL A 256 19.57 -1.58 22.58
CA VAL A 256 18.28 -1.94 21.97
C VAL A 256 17.64 -0.66 21.46
N ILE A 257 17.50 -0.56 20.14
CA ILE A 257 16.93 0.61 19.48
C ILE A 257 15.40 0.50 19.47
N ARG A 258 14.88 -0.67 19.06
CA ARG A 258 13.44 -0.96 19.05
C ARG A 258 13.16 -2.45 18.95
N VAL A 259 11.95 -2.83 19.35
CA VAL A 259 11.37 -4.16 19.16
C VAL A 259 10.12 -4.00 18.30
N TYR A 260 9.95 -4.79 17.24
CA TYR A 260 8.84 -4.67 16.29
C TYR A 260 8.59 -6.00 15.56
N THR A 261 7.44 -6.12 14.90
CA THR A 261 7.13 -7.24 14.02
C THR A 261 7.48 -6.88 12.58
N GLY A 262 8.43 -7.57 11.97
CA GLY A 262 8.91 -7.35 10.61
C GLY A 262 8.75 -8.58 9.71
N VAL A 263 9.47 -8.58 8.58
CA VAL A 263 9.40 -9.64 7.55
C VAL A 263 9.78 -11.03 8.11
N TYR A 264 10.58 -11.08 9.17
CA TYR A 264 10.99 -12.32 9.83
C TYR A 264 10.12 -12.68 11.05
N GLY A 265 9.06 -11.91 11.35
CA GLY A 265 8.30 -12.05 12.59
C GLY A 265 8.82 -11.09 13.66
N LEU A 266 8.89 -11.53 14.91
CA LEU A 266 9.34 -10.67 16.03
C LEU A 266 10.84 -10.35 15.88
N GLN A 267 11.16 -9.06 15.88
CA GLN A 267 12.50 -8.54 15.63
C GLN A 267 12.93 -7.54 16.71
N MET A 268 14.20 -7.61 17.12
CA MET A 268 14.84 -6.63 17.98
C MET A 268 16.03 -6.02 17.26
N GLU A 269 15.96 -4.71 17.02
CA GLU A 269 17.01 -3.96 16.34
C GLU A 269 18.03 -3.45 17.33
N LEU A 270 19.29 -3.81 17.08
CA LEU A 270 20.41 -3.57 17.96
C LEU A 270 21.44 -2.63 17.32
N GLY A 271 21.87 -1.66 18.13
CA GLY A 271 22.95 -0.73 17.86
C GLY A 271 24.18 -1.04 18.70
N ASN A 272 25.29 -0.36 18.36
CA ASN A 272 26.55 -0.42 19.09
C ASN A 272 27.13 -1.86 19.25
N VAL A 273 26.87 -2.73 18.27
CA VAL A 273 27.40 -4.10 18.17
C VAL A 273 27.85 -4.34 16.75
N LYS A 274 28.83 -5.23 16.52
CA LYS A 274 29.22 -5.59 15.15
C LYS A 274 28.19 -6.54 14.55
N SER A 275 27.76 -6.30 13.31
CA SER A 275 26.86 -7.20 12.56
C SER A 275 27.29 -8.67 12.61
N SER A 276 28.57 -8.95 12.36
CA SER A 276 29.11 -10.31 12.39
C SER A 276 28.97 -10.99 13.75
N ARG A 277 29.09 -10.24 14.85
CA ARG A 277 28.93 -10.79 16.21
C ARG A 277 27.48 -11.14 16.50
N LEU A 278 26.55 -10.36 15.96
CA LEU A 278 25.13 -10.60 16.10
C LEU A 278 24.66 -11.83 15.29
N GLU A 279 25.19 -11.98 14.08
CA GLU A 279 25.03 -13.17 13.25
C GLU A 279 25.55 -14.41 13.96
N ASP A 280 26.80 -14.38 14.45
CA ASP A 280 27.42 -15.50 15.15
C ASP A 280 26.62 -15.90 16.41
N PHE A 281 26.11 -14.91 17.16
CA PHE A 281 25.32 -15.15 18.37
C PHE A 281 23.97 -15.82 18.05
N SER A 282 23.25 -15.29 17.06
CA SER A 282 21.95 -15.83 16.64
C SER A 282 22.11 -17.23 16.04
N ALA A 283 23.16 -17.44 15.24
CA ALA A 283 23.50 -18.74 14.67
C ALA A 283 23.85 -19.75 15.77
N MET A 284 24.61 -19.35 16.78
CA MET A 284 24.99 -20.17 17.93
C MET A 284 23.75 -20.65 18.70
N LEU A 285 22.81 -19.75 19.04
CA LEU A 285 21.56 -20.11 19.71
C LEU A 285 20.63 -20.96 18.85
N ALA A 286 20.68 -20.81 17.52
CA ALA A 286 20.00 -21.69 16.58
C ALA A 286 20.71 -23.06 16.38
N GLY A 287 21.75 -23.36 17.17
CA GLY A 287 22.48 -24.63 17.12
C GLY A 287 23.53 -24.73 16.02
N ASN A 288 23.84 -23.65 15.31
CA ASN A 288 24.83 -23.61 14.22
C ASN A 288 26.27 -23.39 14.74
N CYS A 289 26.67 -24.09 15.80
CA CYS A 289 28.04 -24.08 16.32
C CYS A 289 28.49 -25.49 16.73
N SER A 290 29.73 -25.65 17.20
CA SER A 290 30.20 -26.94 17.68
C SER A 290 29.48 -27.34 18.97
N VAL A 291 29.23 -28.64 19.19
CA VAL A 291 28.58 -29.12 20.42
C VAL A 291 29.32 -28.66 21.67
N GLN A 292 30.66 -28.64 21.63
CA GLN A 292 31.49 -28.18 22.73
C GLN A 292 31.30 -26.69 23.03
N ASP A 293 31.10 -25.87 22.01
CA ASP A 293 30.85 -24.43 22.17
C ASP A 293 29.42 -24.16 22.63
N TYR A 294 28.44 -24.92 22.11
CA TYR A 294 27.05 -24.83 22.54
C TYR A 294 26.90 -25.18 24.02
N GLU A 295 27.37 -26.36 24.45
CA GLU A 295 27.32 -26.80 25.86
C GLU A 295 28.10 -25.87 26.80
N LYS A 296 29.12 -25.19 26.28
CA LYS A 296 29.88 -24.21 27.05
C LYS A 296 29.12 -22.92 27.27
N TRP A 297 28.31 -22.46 26.32
CA TRP A 297 27.71 -21.13 26.32
C TRP A 297 26.21 -21.10 26.59
N VAL A 298 25.48 -22.16 26.27
CA VAL A 298 24.02 -22.27 26.40
C VAL A 298 23.67 -23.24 27.53
N MET A 299 22.70 -22.87 28.36
CA MET A 299 22.18 -23.75 29.40
C MET A 299 21.40 -24.89 28.76
N ALA A 300 21.57 -26.12 29.23
CA ALA A 300 20.83 -27.27 28.71
C ALA A 300 19.37 -27.25 29.21
N ASP A 301 18.41 -27.38 28.29
CA ASP A 301 17.00 -27.54 28.62
C ASP A 301 16.81 -28.77 29.50
N ASN A 302 16.23 -28.58 30.69
CA ASN A 302 16.08 -29.66 31.65
C ASN A 302 14.77 -30.46 31.47
N GLU A 303 14.27 -30.56 30.23
CA GLU A 303 13.11 -31.40 29.90
C GLU A 303 13.53 -32.65 29.09
N SER A 304 13.71 -33.75 29.83
CA SER A 304 13.55 -35.15 29.42
C SER A 304 14.66 -35.83 28.60
N CYS A 305 15.86 -35.95 29.18
CA CYS A 305 16.62 -37.20 29.01
C CYS A 305 16.00 -38.27 29.94
N GLN A 306 14.90 -38.90 29.52
CA GLN A 306 14.56 -40.21 30.07
C GLN A 306 15.64 -41.17 29.61
N THR A 307 16.47 -41.56 30.56
CA THR A 307 17.39 -42.69 30.48
C THR A 307 16.62 -43.90 29.95
N LEU A 308 16.87 -44.26 28.68
CA LEU A 308 16.73 -45.64 28.24
C LEU A 308 17.89 -46.43 28.86
N GLU A 309 17.74 -46.80 30.13
CA GLU A 309 18.50 -47.89 30.72
C GLU A 309 17.64 -49.17 30.72
N MET A 310 18.13 -50.13 29.94
CA MET A 310 17.75 -51.56 29.80
C MET A 310 16.46 -51.92 29.05
#